data_AF-A0A6J1X5E2-F1
#
_entry.id   AF-A0A6J1X5E2-F1
#
_cell.length_a   1.000
_cell.length_b   1.000
_cell.length_c   1.000
_cell.angle_alpha   90.00
_cell.angle_beta   90.00
_cell.angle_gamma   90.00
#
_symmetry.space_group_name_H-M   'P 1'
#
loop_
_entity.id
_entity.type
_entity.pdbx_description
1 polymer ?
#
loop_
_entity_poly.entity_id
_entity_poly.type
_entity_poly.pdbx_seq_one_letter_code
_entity_poly.pdbx_strand_id
1 'polypeptide(L)'
;MTLETKEDLETDNVDVVCDLLDKLVLKQLHLMEEKMVCELNIESCINNGSIHLAKSRYIMGQSSVSTARLPMESSPEFSALTTCETTEEDDVQQLKVVENNNKNKVNPIRWFGVLVPQNLHKAQSIFQNTINVVVECVNVQLQLFENMRNIDALKKYVCLAKS
;
A
#
# COMPACT_ATOMS: atom_id res chain seq x y z
N MET A 1 6.52 -10.88 -56.26
CA MET A 1 5.53 -10.21 -55.38
C MET A 1 5.06 -11.27 -54.40
N THR A 2 6.03 -11.73 -53.59
CA THR A 2 6.09 -11.59 -52.12
C THR A 2 5.24 -12.65 -51.42
N LEU A 3 5.77 -13.88 -51.43
CA LEU A 3 5.45 -14.89 -50.43
C LEU A 3 6.40 -14.62 -49.27
N GLU A 4 5.97 -13.78 -48.32
CA GLU A 4 6.60 -13.73 -47.00
C GLU A 4 6.27 -15.08 -46.33
N THR A 5 7.30 -15.88 -46.15
CA THR A 5 7.24 -17.24 -45.64
C THR A 5 6.80 -17.21 -44.18
N LYS A 6 5.89 -18.11 -43.78
CA LYS A 6 5.36 -18.21 -42.41
C LYS A 6 6.44 -18.24 -41.32
N GLU A 7 7.62 -18.78 -41.63
CA GLU A 7 8.79 -18.79 -40.74
C GLU A 7 9.34 -17.39 -40.43
N ASP A 8 9.32 -16.46 -41.39
CA ASP A 8 9.82 -15.09 -41.17
C ASP A 8 8.87 -14.30 -40.25
N LEU A 9 7.56 -14.51 -40.39
CA LEU A 9 6.54 -13.90 -39.51
C LEU A 9 6.56 -14.46 -38.08
N GLU A 10 6.85 -15.74 -37.89
CA GLU A 10 6.95 -16.36 -36.55
C GLU A 10 8.23 -15.93 -35.83
N THR A 11 9.33 -15.76 -36.56
CA THR A 11 10.61 -15.29 -36.00
C THR A 11 10.52 -13.83 -35.55
N ASP A 12 9.92 -12.95 -36.37
CA ASP A 12 9.65 -11.56 -36.02
C ASP A 12 8.73 -11.43 -34.80
N ASN A 13 7.76 -12.35 -34.63
CA ASN A 13 6.87 -12.34 -33.48
C ASN A 13 7.61 -12.72 -32.18
N VAL A 14 8.49 -13.71 -32.23
CA VAL A 14 9.29 -14.14 -31.08
C VAL A 14 10.24 -13.04 -30.62
N ASP A 15 10.86 -12.31 -31.55
CA ASP A 15 11.75 -11.19 -31.23
C ASP A 15 10.98 -10.04 -30.56
N VAL A 16 9.79 -9.69 -31.06
CA VAL A 16 8.90 -8.69 -30.42
C VAL A 16 8.48 -9.11 -29.01
N VAL A 17 8.20 -10.40 -28.80
CA VAL A 17 7.86 -10.90 -27.46
C VAL A 17 9.07 -10.89 -26.53
N CYS A 18 10.28 -11.17 -27.02
CA CYS A 18 11.51 -11.05 -26.24
C CYS A 18 11.74 -9.59 -25.80
N ASP A 19 11.59 -8.63 -26.72
CA ASP A 19 11.68 -7.20 -26.40
C ASP A 19 10.64 -6.75 -25.37
N LEU A 20 9.41 -7.26 -25.47
CA LEU A 20 8.37 -6.99 -24.49
C LEU A 20 8.71 -7.60 -23.12
N LEU A 21 9.24 -8.82 -23.11
CA LEU A 21 9.67 -9.49 -21.89
C LEU A 21 10.77 -8.69 -21.18
N ASP A 22 11.77 -8.22 -21.92
CA ASP A 22 12.85 -7.38 -21.38
C ASP A 22 12.30 -6.09 -20.77
N LYS A 23 11.37 -5.42 -21.46
CA LYS A 23 10.69 -4.22 -20.92
C LYS A 23 9.92 -4.51 -19.64
N LEU A 24 9.19 -5.63 -19.56
CA LEU A 24 8.45 -6.01 -18.36
C LEU A 24 9.39 -6.38 -17.20
N VAL A 25 10.52 -7.03 -17.48
CA VAL A 25 11.53 -7.33 -16.45
C VAL A 25 12.16 -6.04 -15.92
N LEU A 26 12.48 -5.08 -16.79
CA LEU A 26 12.94 -3.75 -16.35
C LEU A 26 11.86 -3.03 -15.51
N LYS A 27 10.59 -3.07 -15.93
CA LYS A 27 9.47 -2.55 -15.14
C LYS A 27 9.36 -3.22 -13.78
N GLN A 28 9.60 -4.53 -13.70
CA GLN A 28 9.60 -5.28 -12.45
C GLN A 28 10.66 -4.75 -11.48
N LEU A 29 11.88 -4.51 -11.98
CA LEU A 29 12.97 -3.97 -11.16
C LEU A 29 12.65 -2.57 -10.65
N HIS A 30 12.06 -1.72 -11.48
CA HIS A 30 11.64 -0.37 -11.06
C HIS A 30 10.54 -0.41 -10.00
N LEU A 31 9.50 -1.22 -10.20
CA LEU A 31 8.44 -1.40 -9.20
C LEU A 31 8.98 -1.99 -7.88
N MET A 32 10.02 -2.84 -7.94
CA MET A 32 10.70 -3.35 -6.74
C MET A 32 11.43 -2.24 -5.98
N GLU A 33 12.13 -1.36 -6.69
CA GLU A 33 12.77 -0.18 -6.11
C GLU A 33 11.74 0.74 -5.45
N GLU A 34 10.64 1.05 -6.15
CA GLU A 34 9.54 1.87 -5.62
C GLU A 34 8.94 1.26 -4.35
N LYS A 35 8.70 -0.07 -4.35
CA LYS A 35 8.22 -0.78 -3.16
C LYS A 35 9.21 -0.66 -2.01
N MET A 36 10.51 -0.83 -2.26
CA MET A 36 11.53 -0.73 -1.23
C MET A 36 11.57 0.67 -0.61
N VAL A 37 11.45 1.72 -1.44
CA VAL A 37 11.35 3.10 -0.97
C VAL A 37 10.10 3.31 -0.12
N CYS A 38 8.96 2.75 -0.52
CA CYS A 38 7.72 2.81 0.27
C CYS A 38 7.88 2.14 1.64
N GLU A 39 8.49 0.96 1.71
CA GLU A 39 8.74 0.24 2.97
C GLU A 39 9.65 1.03 3.90
N LEU A 40 10.74 1.63 3.39
CA LEU A 40 11.61 2.51 4.18
C LEU A 40 10.86 3.74 4.71
N ASN A 41 9.98 4.33 3.89
CA ASN A 41 9.15 5.45 4.33
C ASN A 41 8.16 5.04 5.42
N ILE A 42 7.54 3.86 5.30
CA ILE A 42 6.64 3.31 6.32
C ILE A 42 7.39 3.11 7.64
N GLU A 43 8.58 2.48 7.60
CA GLU A 43 9.42 2.28 8.78
C GLU A 43 9.80 3.61 9.45
N SER A 44 10.23 4.59 8.65
CA SER A 44 10.55 5.93 9.13
C SER A 44 9.34 6.61 9.80
N CYS A 45 8.16 6.54 9.18
CA CYS A 45 6.94 7.12 9.74
C CYS A 45 6.49 6.41 11.03
N ILE A 46 6.56 5.07 11.07
CA ILE A 46 6.23 4.29 12.28
C ILE A 46 7.18 4.64 13.43
N ASN A 47 8.48 4.73 13.15
CA ASN A 47 9.47 5.10 14.15
C ASN A 47 9.23 6.53 14.67
N ASN A 48 9.02 7.49 13.77
CA ASN A 48 8.72 8.89 14.14
C ASN A 48 7.43 9.02 14.96
N GLY A 49 6.36 8.33 14.55
CA GLY A 49 5.09 8.29 15.31
C GLY A 49 5.29 7.70 16.71
N SER A 50 6.05 6.61 16.81
CA SER A 50 6.38 5.95 18.07
C SER A 50 7.21 6.82 19.02
N ILE A 51 8.16 7.60 18.49
CA ILE A 51 8.92 8.59 19.28
C ILE A 51 7.98 9.65 19.88
N HIS A 52 7.02 10.15 19.11
CA HIS A 52 6.03 11.11 19.61
C HIS A 52 5.09 10.49 20.64
N LEU A 53 4.70 9.23 20.50
CA LEU A 53 3.99 8.50 21.54
C LEU A 53 4.81 8.39 22.82
N ALA A 54 6.09 8.00 22.72
CA ALA A 54 6.99 7.89 23.86
C ALA A 54 7.16 9.24 24.58
N LYS A 55 7.37 10.34 23.84
CA LYS A 55 7.40 11.70 24.40
C LYS A 55 6.10 12.06 25.12
N SER A 56 4.95 11.71 24.53
CA SER A 56 3.65 11.95 25.15
C SER A 56 3.50 11.18 26.46
N ARG A 57 3.90 9.90 26.50
CA ARG A 57 3.86 9.07 27.72
C ARG A 57 4.82 9.58 28.79
N TYR A 58 6.01 10.04 28.39
CA TYR A 58 6.95 10.67 29.32
C TYR A 58 6.37 11.92 29.98
N ILE A 59 5.75 12.80 29.19
CA ILE A 59 5.13 14.04 29.67
C ILE A 59 3.94 13.75 30.58
N MET A 60 3.08 12.79 30.21
CA MET A 60 1.83 12.51 30.94
C MET A 60 2.03 11.59 32.16
N GLY A 61 3.16 10.89 32.27
CA GLY A 61 3.43 9.93 33.35
C GLY A 61 2.57 8.65 33.29
N GLN A 62 2.60 7.88 34.38
CA GLN A 62 2.03 6.53 34.45
C GLN A 62 0.49 6.47 34.46
N SER A 63 -0.21 7.59 34.65
CA SER A 63 -1.67 7.65 34.83
C SER A 63 -2.44 8.28 33.66
N SER A 64 -1.83 8.35 32.47
CA SER A 64 -2.36 9.09 31.31
C SER A 64 -3.75 8.67 30.82
N VAL A 65 -4.18 7.41 31.06
CA VAL A 65 -5.51 6.90 30.72
C VAL A 65 -5.91 5.82 31.71
N SER A 66 -7.03 6.01 32.41
CA SER A 66 -7.64 4.95 33.22
C SER A 66 -8.27 3.91 32.28
N THR A 67 -8.16 2.62 32.62
CA THR A 67 -8.74 1.50 31.87
C THR A 67 -10.23 1.70 31.57
N ALA A 68 -10.95 2.42 32.43
CA ALA A 68 -12.37 2.76 32.24
C ALA A 68 -12.66 3.68 31.04
N ARG A 69 -11.65 4.33 30.46
CA ARG A 69 -11.79 5.22 29.29
C ARG A 69 -11.50 4.52 27.96
N LEU A 70 -10.97 3.30 28.02
CA LEU A 70 -10.71 2.51 26.84
C LEU A 70 -11.98 1.74 26.47
N PRO A 71 -12.29 1.58 25.17
CA PRO A 71 -13.34 0.67 24.75
C PRO A 71 -13.06 -0.73 25.29
N MET A 72 -14.05 -1.28 26.00
CA MET A 72 -14.09 -2.63 26.54
C MET A 72 -15.24 -3.42 25.90
N GLU A 73 -15.36 -4.73 26.13
CA GLU A 73 -16.37 -5.58 25.48
C GLU A 73 -17.82 -5.11 25.66
N SER A 74 -18.12 -4.37 26.73
CA SER A 74 -19.44 -3.77 26.98
C SER A 74 -19.64 -2.40 26.33
N SER A 75 -18.65 -1.86 25.65
CA SER A 75 -18.72 -0.55 25.00
C SER A 75 -19.56 -0.62 23.72
N PRO A 76 -20.27 0.46 23.36
CA PRO A 76 -21.03 0.49 22.12
C PRO A 76 -20.09 0.31 20.93
N GLU A 77 -20.58 -0.40 19.90
CA GLU A 77 -19.84 -0.62 18.68
C GLU A 77 -19.57 0.72 17.97
N PHE A 78 -18.31 0.92 17.57
CA PHE A 78 -17.87 2.11 16.85
C PHE A 78 -17.21 1.70 15.55
N SER A 79 -17.31 2.56 14.55
CA SER A 79 -16.66 2.34 13.26
C SER A 79 -15.31 3.02 13.17
N ALA A 80 -14.42 2.44 12.37
CA ALA A 80 -13.14 3.04 12.02
C ALA A 80 -13.35 4.43 11.40
N LEU A 81 -12.43 5.35 11.68
CA LEU A 81 -12.48 6.72 11.12
C LEU A 81 -12.31 6.71 9.60
N THR A 82 -11.51 5.76 9.11
CA THR A 82 -11.05 5.68 7.73
C THR A 82 -11.05 4.21 7.31
N THR A 83 -11.47 3.95 6.08
CA THR A 83 -11.58 2.62 5.47
C THR A 83 -10.79 2.57 4.18
N CYS A 84 -10.51 1.36 3.70
CA CYS A 84 -9.87 1.14 2.40
C CYS A 84 -10.95 0.69 1.41
N GLU A 85 -10.98 1.32 0.24
CA GLU A 85 -11.87 0.97 -0.85
C GLU A 85 -11.05 0.65 -2.10
N THR A 86 -11.55 -0.28 -2.90
CA THR A 86 -10.97 -0.58 -4.21
C THR A 86 -11.56 0.37 -5.23
N THR A 87 -10.70 1.04 -5.99
CA THR A 87 -11.04 1.93 -7.10
C THR A 87 -10.39 1.42 -8.37
N GLU A 88 -11.11 1.52 -9.49
CA GLU A 88 -10.56 1.27 -10.82
C GLU A 88 -10.25 2.63 -11.46
N GLU A 89 -8.96 2.97 -11.54
CA GLU A 89 -8.48 4.16 -12.25
C GLU A 89 -7.63 3.67 -13.45
N ASP A 90 -7.94 4.17 -14.65
CA ASP A 90 -7.25 3.82 -15.91
C ASP A 90 -7.13 2.30 -16.19
N ASP A 91 -8.20 1.54 -15.91
CA ASP A 91 -8.28 0.07 -16.07
C ASP A 91 -7.32 -0.71 -15.13
N VAL A 92 -6.76 -0.03 -14.13
CA VAL A 92 -5.90 -0.61 -13.09
C VAL A 92 -6.65 -0.61 -11.76
N GLN A 93 -6.74 -1.78 -11.14
CA GLN A 93 -7.31 -1.94 -9.80
C GLN A 93 -6.35 -1.39 -8.74
N GLN A 94 -6.81 -0.38 -8.00
CA GLN A 94 -6.04 0.29 -6.96
C GLN A 94 -6.82 0.37 -5.65
N LEU A 95 -6.11 0.52 -4.54
CA LEU A 95 -6.68 0.75 -3.23
C LEU A 95 -6.55 2.23 -2.86
N LYS A 96 -7.58 2.76 -2.21
CA LYS A 96 -7.62 4.14 -1.74
C LYS A 96 -8.13 4.22 -0.31
N VAL A 97 -7.51 5.12 0.45
CA VAL A 97 -7.93 5.47 1.79
C VAL A 97 -9.09 6.46 1.72
N VAL A 98 -10.25 6.10 2.26
CA VAL A 98 -11.48 6.89 2.21
C VAL A 98 -12.02 7.12 3.62
N GLU A 99 -12.58 8.30 3.88
CA GLU A 99 -13.27 8.55 5.16
C GLU A 99 -14.54 7.71 5.26
N ASN A 100 -14.72 7.04 6.40
CA ASN A 100 -15.89 6.21 6.61
C ASN A 100 -17.15 7.09 6.77
N ASN A 101 -18.25 6.77 6.10
CA ASN A 101 -19.50 7.55 6.17
C ASN A 101 -20.37 7.23 7.41
N ASN A 102 -19.96 6.29 8.25
CA ASN A 102 -20.71 5.91 9.43
C ASN A 102 -20.80 7.04 10.46
N LYS A 103 -21.96 7.14 11.13
CA LYS A 103 -22.21 8.18 12.14
C LYS A 103 -21.55 7.89 13.49
N ASN A 104 -21.26 6.61 13.80
CA ASN A 104 -20.67 6.15 15.06
C ASN A 104 -19.13 6.10 15.03
N LYS A 105 -18.48 7.04 14.32
CA LYS A 105 -17.01 7.17 14.32
C LYS A 105 -16.52 7.72 15.66
N VAL A 106 -15.49 7.11 16.22
CA VAL A 106 -14.84 7.57 17.45
C VAL A 106 -13.42 8.02 17.12
N ASN A 107 -13.06 9.23 17.54
CA ASN A 107 -11.69 9.71 17.47
C ASN A 107 -10.92 9.25 18.73
N PRO A 108 -9.93 8.35 18.61
CA PRO A 108 -9.20 7.78 19.75
C PRO A 108 -8.52 8.82 20.64
N ILE A 109 -8.18 10.00 20.11
CA ILE A 109 -7.52 11.04 20.89
C ILE A 109 -8.40 11.55 22.03
N ARG A 110 -9.74 11.44 21.89
CA ARG A 110 -10.70 11.85 22.90
C ARG A 110 -10.67 10.96 24.14
N TRP A 111 -10.14 9.75 24.05
CA TRP A 111 -9.97 8.86 25.21
C TRP A 111 -8.98 9.42 26.24
N PHE A 112 -8.10 10.32 25.81
CA PHE A 112 -7.09 10.96 26.67
C PHE A 112 -7.61 12.23 27.38
N GLY A 113 -8.88 12.59 27.21
CA GLY A 113 -9.51 13.73 27.89
C GLY A 113 -9.24 15.08 27.21
N VAL A 114 -9.39 16.18 27.96
CA VAL A 114 -9.33 17.55 27.42
C VAL A 114 -7.89 18.04 27.24
N LEU A 115 -6.95 17.57 28.06
CA LEU A 115 -5.56 18.04 28.06
C LEU A 115 -4.63 17.04 27.37
N VAL A 116 -4.78 16.92 26.05
CA VAL A 116 -3.98 16.02 25.23
C VAL A 116 -2.66 16.72 24.85
N PRO A 117 -1.47 16.12 25.10
CA PRO A 117 -0.21 16.72 24.68
C PRO A 117 -0.10 16.87 23.16
N GLN A 118 0.57 17.93 22.71
CA GLN A 118 0.82 18.20 21.29
C GLN A 118 1.53 17.04 20.58
N ASN A 119 2.44 16.35 21.29
CA ASN A 119 3.11 15.17 20.76
C ASN A 119 2.13 14.03 20.43
N LEU A 120 1.04 13.88 21.16
CA LEU A 120 0.06 12.81 20.92
C LEU A 120 -0.80 13.13 19.69
N HIS A 121 -1.16 14.40 19.50
CA HIS A 121 -1.75 14.89 18.25
C HIS A 121 -0.81 14.66 17.06
N LYS A 122 0.49 14.95 17.23
CA LYS A 122 1.47 14.73 16.18
C LYS A 122 1.63 13.25 15.82
N ALA A 123 1.69 12.38 16.83
CA ALA A 123 1.71 10.94 16.62
C ALA A 123 0.47 10.46 15.85
N GLN A 124 -0.73 10.90 16.25
CA GLN A 124 -1.97 10.56 15.55
C GLN A 124 -1.92 10.97 14.06
N SER A 125 -1.52 12.20 13.77
CA SER A 125 -1.39 12.70 12.40
C SER A 125 -0.35 11.91 11.59
N ILE A 126 0.78 11.56 12.20
CA ILE A 126 1.81 10.72 11.55
C ILE A 126 1.21 9.36 11.19
N PHE A 127 0.57 8.66 12.13
CA PHE A 127 -0.02 7.34 11.84
C PHE A 127 -1.15 7.39 10.81
N GLN A 128 -1.98 8.44 10.83
CA GLN A 128 -2.99 8.64 9.78
C GLN A 128 -2.33 8.79 8.39
N ASN A 129 -1.23 9.54 8.30
CA ASN A 129 -0.49 9.65 7.05
C ASN A 129 0.22 8.33 6.67
N THR A 130 0.77 7.60 7.64
CA THR A 130 1.38 6.29 7.40
C THR A 130 0.42 5.33 6.71
N ILE A 131 -0.88 5.37 7.06
CA ILE A 131 -1.89 4.52 6.41
C ILE A 131 -1.98 4.82 4.90
N ASN A 132 -1.88 6.09 4.49
CA ASN A 132 -1.86 6.44 3.07
C ASN A 132 -0.64 5.85 2.36
N VAL A 133 0.55 5.99 2.96
CA VAL A 133 1.80 5.44 2.40
C VAL A 133 1.77 3.90 2.34
N VAL A 134 1.16 3.25 3.34
CA VAL A 134 0.94 1.79 3.31
C VAL A 134 0.05 1.40 2.14
N VAL A 135 -1.04 2.13 1.90
CA VAL A 135 -1.93 1.85 0.76
C VAL A 135 -1.22 2.07 -0.59
N GLU A 136 -0.42 3.13 -0.72
CA GLU A 136 0.44 3.34 -1.89
C GLU A 136 1.41 2.17 -2.10
N CYS A 137 2.05 1.68 -1.03
CA CYS A 137 2.92 0.52 -1.09
C CYS A 137 2.18 -0.75 -1.56
N VAL A 138 0.95 -0.96 -1.08
CA VAL A 138 0.12 -2.10 -1.51
C VAL A 138 -0.25 -1.97 -2.99
N ASN A 139 -0.51 -0.76 -3.48
CA ASN A 139 -0.79 -0.55 -4.91
C ASN A 139 0.42 -0.90 -5.78
N VAL A 140 1.63 -0.49 -5.39
CA VAL A 140 2.87 -0.91 -6.08
C VAL A 140 3.02 -2.44 -6.02
N GLN A 141 2.68 -3.05 -4.88
CA GLN A 141 2.71 -4.50 -4.73
C GLN A 141 1.71 -5.22 -5.64
N LEU A 142 0.50 -4.68 -5.83
CA LEU A 142 -0.46 -5.22 -6.80
C LEU A 142 0.08 -5.16 -8.22
N GLN A 143 0.68 -4.04 -8.61
CA GLN A 143 1.32 -3.89 -9.92
C GLN A 143 2.50 -4.87 -10.11
N LEU A 144 3.30 -5.11 -9.07
CA LEU A 144 4.37 -6.13 -9.10
C LEU A 144 3.81 -7.53 -9.37
N PHE A 145 2.70 -7.89 -8.74
CA PHE A 145 2.08 -9.19 -8.94
C PHE A 145 1.49 -9.34 -10.34
N GLU A 146 0.83 -8.31 -10.85
CA GLU A 146 0.30 -8.31 -12.21
C GLU A 146 1.42 -8.40 -13.24
N ASN A 147 2.47 -7.59 -13.10
CA ASN A 147 3.61 -7.59 -14.00
C ASN A 147 4.34 -8.94 -13.99
N MET A 148 4.47 -9.58 -12.81
CA MET A 148 5.02 -10.93 -12.69
C MET A 148 4.16 -11.98 -13.42
N ARG A 149 2.82 -11.90 -13.32
CA ARG A 149 1.92 -12.77 -14.08
C ARG A 149 2.07 -12.60 -15.59
N ASN A 150 2.23 -11.36 -16.06
CA ASN A 150 2.45 -11.06 -17.47
C ASN A 150 3.78 -11.63 -17.99
N ILE A 151 4.85 -11.48 -17.21
CA ILE A 151 6.16 -12.09 -17.47
C ILE A 151 6.03 -13.62 -17.60
N ASP A 152 5.34 -14.27 -16.66
CA ASP A 152 5.17 -15.72 -16.68
C ASP A 152 4.33 -16.20 -17.88
N ALA A 153 3.32 -15.43 -18.29
CA ALA A 153 2.51 -15.73 -19.47
C ALA A 153 3.34 -15.64 -20.76
N LEU A 154 4.12 -14.58 -20.94
CA LEU A 154 4.97 -14.40 -22.12
C LEU A 154 6.10 -15.43 -22.17
N LYS A 155 6.71 -15.78 -21.03
CA LYS A 155 7.70 -16.86 -20.97
C LYS A 155 7.13 -18.20 -21.45
N LYS A 156 5.89 -18.53 -21.06
CA LYS A 156 5.20 -19.73 -21.55
C LYS A 156 4.97 -19.67 -23.05
N TYR A 157 4.56 -18.52 -23.58
CA TYR A 157 4.37 -18.32 -25.02
C TYR A 157 5.66 -18.55 -25.81
N VAL A 158 6.78 -17.93 -25.38
CA VAL A 158 8.09 -18.10 -26.04
C VAL A 158 8.56 -19.56 -25.98
N CYS A 159 8.29 -20.27 -24.88
CA CYS A 159 8.62 -21.69 -24.76
C CYS A 159 7.85 -22.54 -25.77
N LEU A 160 6.55 -22.28 -25.94
CA LEU A 160 5.70 -22.98 -26.89
C LEU A 160 6.04 -22.65 -28.35
N ALA A 161 6.44 -21.42 -28.65
CA ALA A 161 6.80 -20.98 -30.00
C ALA A 161 8.17 -21.50 -30.47
N LYS A 162 9.04 -21.93 -29.53
CA LYS A 162 10.36 -22.50 -29.83
C LYS A 162 10.39 -24.04 -29.83
N SER A 163 9.26 -24.70 -29.53
CA SER A 163 9.10 -26.16 -29.50
C SER A 163 8.45 -26.68 -30.78
#